data_AF-A0A2D5GSW5-F1
#
_entry.id   AF-A0A2D5GSW5-F1
#
_cell.length_a   1.000
_cell.length_b   1.000
_cell.length_c   1.000
_cell.angle_alpha   90.00
_cell.angle_beta   90.00
_cell.angle_gamma   90.00
#
_symmetry.space_group_name_H-M   'P 1'
#
loop_
_entity.id
_entity.type
_entity.pdbx_description
1 polymer ?
#
loop_
_entity_poly.entity_id
_entity_poly.type
_entity_poly.pdbx_seq_one_letter_code
_entity_poly.pdbx_strand_id
1 'polypeptide(L)'
;MMIGKCPVCGHSSRENREHNKSKSELLSKRHIEVRLSINTVSKYIRDNRTNDNSDEKEIRFLTRIMDISDEYVYRCIKRFMGRNLHLKGYGFDYLIKMINSESRDIENAKKNEKKIMGTNPITVKEL
;
A
#
# COMPACT_ATOMS: atom_id res chain seq x y z
N MET A 1 -25.25 -28.59 -17.35
CA MET A 1 -24.69 -27.60 -16.39
C MET A 1 -23.38 -27.08 -16.96
N MET A 2 -23.38 -25.92 -17.63
CA MET A 2 -22.15 -25.31 -18.15
C MET A 2 -21.53 -24.40 -17.08
N ILE A 3 -20.25 -24.62 -16.83
CA ILE A 3 -19.46 -23.99 -15.78
C ILE A 3 -19.27 -22.51 -16.13
N GLY A 4 -19.75 -21.64 -15.23
CA GLY A 4 -19.84 -20.18 -15.41
C GLY A 4 -18.49 -19.48 -15.40
N LYS A 5 -17.73 -19.65 -16.49
CA LYS A 5 -16.57 -18.81 -16.85
C LYS A 5 -17.02 -17.76 -17.88
N CYS A 6 -16.61 -16.52 -17.67
CA CYS A 6 -16.89 -15.44 -18.60
C CYS A 6 -16.14 -15.70 -19.93
N PRO A 7 -16.81 -15.71 -21.09
CA PRO A 7 -16.17 -15.97 -22.38
C PRO A 7 -15.20 -14.85 -22.81
N VAL A 8 -15.24 -13.69 -22.15
CA VAL A 8 -14.41 -12.52 -22.48
C VAL A 8 -13.13 -12.46 -21.64
N CYS A 9 -13.19 -12.87 -20.36
CA CYS A 9 -12.04 -12.77 -19.45
C CYS A 9 -11.61 -14.09 -18.79
N GLY A 10 -12.28 -15.22 -19.09
CA GLY A 10 -11.92 -16.54 -18.58
C GLY A 10 -12.20 -16.80 -17.09
N HIS A 11 -12.48 -15.75 -16.30
CA HIS A 11 -12.75 -15.86 -14.87
C HIS A 11 -14.12 -16.46 -14.58
N SER A 12 -14.18 -17.29 -13.54
CA SER A 12 -15.44 -17.84 -13.05
C SER A 12 -16.16 -16.89 -12.09
N SER A 13 -17.49 -16.92 -12.08
CA SER A 13 -18.31 -16.13 -11.14
C SER A 13 -18.00 -16.43 -9.66
N ARG A 14 -17.43 -17.60 -9.37
CA ARG A 14 -17.02 -18.01 -8.02
C ARG A 14 -15.70 -17.35 -7.60
N GLU A 15 -14.69 -17.37 -8.45
CA GLU A 15 -13.39 -16.73 -8.18
C GLU A 15 -13.56 -15.24 -7.90
N ASN A 16 -14.36 -14.53 -8.71
CA ASN A 16 -14.66 -13.11 -8.49
C ASN A 16 -15.34 -12.82 -7.15
N ARG A 17 -16.18 -13.73 -6.64
CA ARG A 17 -16.80 -13.56 -5.31
C ARG A 17 -15.78 -13.73 -4.19
N GLU A 18 -14.87 -14.68 -4.30
CA GLU A 18 -13.84 -14.95 -3.31
C GLU A 18 -12.85 -13.77 -3.22
N HIS A 19 -12.38 -13.26 -4.35
CA HIS A 19 -11.50 -12.08 -4.40
C HIS A 19 -12.12 -10.82 -3.77
N ASN A 20 -13.39 -10.54 -4.08
CA ASN A 20 -14.11 -9.40 -3.50
C ASN A 20 -14.31 -9.54 -1.99
N LYS A 21 -14.58 -10.76 -1.51
CA LYS A 21 -14.70 -11.03 -0.06
C LYS A 21 -13.38 -10.76 0.66
N SER A 22 -12.28 -11.32 0.17
CA SER A 22 -10.94 -11.11 0.73
C SER A 22 -10.52 -9.64 0.71
N LYS A 23 -10.82 -8.91 -0.37
CA LYS A 23 -10.56 -7.46 -0.45
C LYS A 23 -11.33 -6.67 0.60
N SER A 24 -12.63 -6.96 0.76
CA SER A 24 -13.48 -6.25 1.72
C SER A 24 -13.01 -6.45 3.17
N GLU A 25 -12.56 -7.67 3.51
CA GLU A 25 -12.03 -8.02 4.82
C GLU A 25 -10.68 -7.35 5.13
N LEU A 26 -9.79 -7.26 4.14
CA LEU A 26 -8.52 -6.55 4.30
C LEU A 26 -8.71 -5.05 4.48
N LEU A 27 -9.69 -4.47 3.79
CA LEU A 27 -10.01 -3.04 3.87
C LEU A 27 -10.81 -2.68 5.12
N SER A 28 -11.61 -3.59 5.69
CA SER A 28 -12.42 -3.31 6.88
C SER A 28 -11.58 -3.12 8.15
N LYS A 29 -10.35 -3.62 8.16
CA LYS A 29 -9.40 -3.43 9.27
C LYS A 29 -8.80 -2.01 9.33
N ARG A 30 -9.00 -1.20 8.29
CA ARG A 30 -8.40 0.14 8.16
C ARG A 30 -9.41 1.25 8.43
N HIS A 31 -8.87 2.41 8.80
CA HIS A 31 -9.65 3.64 8.89
C HIS A 31 -10.28 4.02 7.55
N ILE A 32 -11.46 4.64 7.61
CA ILE A 32 -12.28 5.00 6.45
C ILE A 32 -11.51 5.81 5.41
N GLU A 33 -10.70 6.77 5.84
CA GLU A 33 -9.93 7.65 4.94
C GLU A 33 -8.83 6.90 4.17
N VAL A 34 -8.18 5.94 4.82
CA VAL A 34 -7.14 5.13 4.20
C VAL A 34 -7.77 4.18 3.19
N ARG A 35 -8.91 3.59 3.54
CA ARG A 35 -9.70 2.76 2.62
C ARG A 35 -10.11 3.52 1.36
N LEU A 36 -10.60 4.75 1.51
CA LEU A 36 -10.94 5.60 0.37
C LEU A 36 -9.71 5.89 -0.50
N SER A 37 -8.60 6.28 0.14
CA SER A 37 -7.35 6.58 -0.56
C SER A 37 -6.80 5.37 -1.32
N ILE A 38 -6.86 4.19 -0.71
CA ILE A 38 -6.49 2.92 -1.36
C ILE A 38 -7.37 2.66 -2.58
N ASN A 39 -8.69 2.74 -2.43
CA ASN A 39 -9.61 2.51 -3.55
C ASN A 39 -9.36 3.49 -4.71
N THR A 40 -9.10 4.76 -4.38
CA THR A 40 -8.76 5.79 -5.36
C THR A 40 -7.47 5.45 -6.09
N VAL A 41 -6.36 5.19 -5.39
CA VAL A 41 -5.08 4.88 -6.05
C VAL A 41 -5.15 3.56 -6.84
N SER A 42 -5.86 2.55 -6.34
CA SER A 42 -6.09 1.30 -7.07
C SER A 42 -6.82 1.52 -8.38
N LYS A 43 -7.84 2.40 -8.40
CA LYS A 43 -8.53 2.78 -9.62
C LYS A 43 -7.58 3.45 -10.61
N TYR A 44 -6.81 4.44 -10.17
CA TYR A 44 -5.86 5.14 -11.03
C TYR A 44 -4.77 4.22 -11.59
N ILE A 45 -4.24 3.29 -10.78
CA ILE A 45 -3.22 2.34 -11.25
C ILE A 45 -3.79 1.42 -12.33
N ARG A 46 -5.02 0.91 -12.15
CA ARG A 46 -5.70 0.06 -13.13
C ARG A 46 -6.00 0.80 -14.43
N ASP A 47 -6.57 2.00 -14.32
CA ASP A 47 -6.93 2.81 -15.48
C ASP A 47 -5.71 3.19 -16.34
N ASN A 48 -4.51 3.30 -15.75
CA ASN A 48 -3.29 3.69 -16.44
C ASN A 48 -2.37 2.51 -16.83
N ARG A 49 -2.64 1.27 -16.39
CA ARG A 49 -1.84 0.09 -16.77
C ARG A 49 -2.72 -1.08 -17.21
N THR A 50 -2.73 -1.31 -18.51
CA THR A 50 -3.37 -2.47 -19.16
C THR A 50 -2.90 -3.83 -18.61
N ASN A 51 -1.63 -3.95 -18.17
CA ASN A 51 -1.05 -5.21 -17.65
C ASN A 51 -1.12 -5.39 -16.11
N ASP A 52 -1.53 -4.36 -15.36
CA ASP A 52 -1.68 -4.42 -13.90
C ASP A 52 -3.15 -4.54 -13.45
N ASN A 53 -4.07 -4.72 -14.41
CA ASN A 53 -5.51 -4.90 -14.20
C ASN A 53 -5.94 -6.19 -13.47
N SER A 54 -5.00 -6.91 -12.87
CA SER A 54 -5.33 -8.12 -12.13
C SER A 54 -5.69 -7.77 -10.68
N ASP A 55 -6.90 -8.15 -10.27
CA ASP A 55 -7.37 -8.06 -8.88
C ASP A 55 -6.43 -8.79 -7.91
N GLU A 56 -5.65 -9.78 -8.39
CA GLU A 56 -4.62 -10.46 -7.58
C GLU A 56 -3.49 -9.53 -7.15
N LYS A 57 -3.08 -8.58 -8.01
CA LYS A 57 -2.02 -7.61 -7.68
C LYS A 57 -2.49 -6.63 -6.61
N GLU A 58 -3.75 -6.23 -6.68
CA GLU A 58 -4.38 -5.39 -5.66
C GLU A 58 -4.50 -6.15 -4.33
N ILE A 59 -4.95 -7.41 -4.34
CA ILE A 59 -5.01 -8.23 -3.11
C ILE A 59 -3.62 -8.41 -2.52
N ARG A 60 -2.61 -8.74 -3.34
CA ARG A 60 -1.21 -8.85 -2.89
C ARG A 60 -0.70 -7.55 -2.27
N PHE A 61 -1.08 -6.41 -2.85
CA PHE A 61 -0.79 -5.10 -2.28
C PHE A 61 -1.42 -4.96 -0.89
N LEU A 62 -2.72 -5.19 -0.76
CA LEU A 62 -3.46 -5.09 0.50
C LEU A 62 -2.89 -6.00 1.59
N THR A 63 -2.54 -7.25 1.25
CA THR A 63 -1.91 -8.19 2.18
C THR A 63 -0.56 -7.69 2.67
N ARG A 64 0.27 -7.14 1.78
CA ARG A 64 1.62 -6.65 2.14
C ARG A 64 1.59 -5.40 3.02
N ILE A 65 0.56 -4.58 2.92
CA ILE A 65 0.44 -3.39 3.75
C ILE A 65 -0.32 -3.66 5.04
N MET A 66 -0.98 -4.82 5.21
CA MET A 66 -1.93 -5.12 6.29
C MET A 66 -1.43 -4.74 7.69
N ASP A 67 -0.17 -5.02 7.99
CA ASP A 67 0.44 -4.77 9.31
C ASP A 67 1.10 -3.38 9.44
N ILE A 68 1.01 -2.54 8.39
CA ILE A 68 1.58 -1.20 8.33
C ILE A 68 0.53 -0.18 8.78
N SER A 69 0.95 0.71 9.68
CA SER A 69 0.10 1.79 10.21
C SER A 69 -0.52 2.65 9.10
N ASP A 70 -1.80 2.94 9.31
CA ASP A 70 -2.66 3.73 8.42
C ASP A 70 -2.07 5.10 8.08
N GLU A 71 -1.38 5.75 9.03
CA GLU A 71 -0.72 7.03 8.81
C GLU A 71 0.31 6.97 7.67
N TYR A 72 1.14 5.92 7.66
CA TYR A 72 2.20 5.77 6.67
C TYR A 72 1.65 5.39 5.31
N VAL A 73 0.68 4.46 5.30
CA VAL A 73 -0.01 4.05 4.08
C VAL A 73 -0.64 5.29 3.42
N TYR A 74 -1.39 6.08 4.20
CA TYR A 74 -2.03 7.29 3.70
C TYR A 74 -1.03 8.33 3.18
N ARG A 75 0.03 8.62 3.94
CA ARG A 75 1.07 9.59 3.55
C ARG A 75 1.76 9.16 2.25
N CYS A 76 2.10 7.88 2.10
CA CYS A 76 2.74 7.36 0.91
C CYS A 76 1.80 7.37 -0.29
N ILE A 77 0.53 7.02 -0.12
CA ILE A 77 -0.48 7.11 -1.18
C ILE A 77 -0.62 8.57 -1.66
N LYS A 78 -0.71 9.54 -0.74
CA LYS A 78 -0.74 10.96 -1.09
C LYS A 78 0.51 11.40 -1.86
N ARG A 79 1.70 10.99 -1.42
CA ARG A 79 2.96 11.32 -2.10
C ARG A 79 3.02 10.69 -3.51
N PHE A 80 2.55 9.46 -3.65
CA PHE A 80 2.48 8.75 -4.92
C PHE A 80 1.52 9.43 -5.91
N MET A 81 0.33 9.78 -5.43
CA MET A 81 -0.68 10.49 -6.21
C MET A 81 -0.24 11.91 -6.57
N GLY A 82 0.29 12.68 -5.61
CA GLY A 82 0.75 14.05 -5.84
C GLY A 82 1.96 14.16 -6.78
N ARG A 83 2.74 13.10 -6.93
CA ARG A 83 3.84 13.01 -7.91
C ARG A 83 3.39 12.44 -9.27
N ASN A 84 2.10 12.17 -9.44
CA ASN A 84 1.51 11.58 -10.64
C ASN A 84 2.22 10.29 -11.09
N LEU A 85 2.69 9.47 -10.14
CA LEU A 85 3.47 8.27 -10.46
C LEU A 85 2.63 7.21 -11.17
N HIS A 86 1.31 7.18 -10.93
CA HIS A 86 0.37 6.35 -11.67
C HIS A 86 0.38 6.67 -13.18
N LEU A 87 0.49 7.94 -13.58
CA LEU A 87 0.57 8.35 -14.99
C LEU A 87 1.90 7.99 -15.64
N LYS A 88 2.96 7.82 -14.84
CA LYS A 88 4.29 7.40 -15.31
C LYS A 88 4.40 5.87 -15.43
N GLY A 89 3.31 5.14 -15.22
CA GLY A 89 3.28 3.68 -15.29
C GLY A 89 3.83 2.98 -14.05
N TYR A 90 4.02 3.67 -12.92
CA TYR A 90 4.30 3.01 -11.65
C TYR A 90 3.03 2.35 -11.11
N GLY A 91 3.14 1.11 -10.66
CA GLY A 91 2.02 0.33 -10.13
C GLY A 91 2.16 0.02 -8.64
N PHE A 92 1.40 -0.99 -8.19
CA PHE A 92 1.35 -1.41 -6.79
C PHE A 92 2.71 -1.78 -6.19
N ASP A 93 3.58 -2.46 -6.95
CA ASP A 93 4.91 -2.85 -6.46
C ASP A 93 5.79 -1.65 -6.08
N TYR A 94 5.69 -0.55 -6.84
CA TYR A 94 6.43 0.66 -6.55
C TYR A 94 5.87 1.35 -5.30
N LEU A 95 4.54 1.41 -5.18
CA LEU A 95 3.87 1.95 -4.00
C LEU A 95 4.24 1.16 -2.73
N ILE A 96 4.34 -0.17 -2.81
CA ILE A 96 4.81 -1.02 -1.71
C ILE A 96 6.24 -0.66 -1.31
N LYS A 97 7.14 -0.48 -2.28
CA LYS A 97 8.53 -0.09 -2.00
C LYS A 97 8.58 1.26 -1.27
N MET A 98 7.77 2.23 -1.68
CA MET A 98 7.67 3.52 -0.99
C MET A 98 7.20 3.37 0.45
N ILE A 99 6.11 2.63 0.67
CA ILE A 99 5.54 2.40 2.00
C ILE A 99 6.55 1.69 2.92
N ASN A 100 7.21 0.65 2.41
CA ASN A 100 8.19 -0.11 3.17
C ASN A 100 9.45 0.69 3.50
N SER A 101 9.91 1.56 2.60
CA SER A 101 11.05 2.45 2.88
C SER A 101 10.71 3.40 4.02
N GLU A 102 9.59 4.12 3.91
CA GLU A 102 9.18 5.11 4.90
C GLU A 102 8.95 4.46 6.29
N SER A 103 8.36 3.25 6.32
CA SER A 103 8.16 2.50 7.56
C SER A 103 9.48 2.15 8.26
N ARG A 104 10.51 1.72 7.49
CA ARG A 104 11.83 1.36 8.04
C ARG A 104 12.63 2.57 8.49
N ASP A 105 12.57 3.66 7.73
CA ASP A 105 13.31 4.87 8.03
C ASP A 105 12.88 5.45 9.39
N ILE A 106 11.60 5.37 9.72
CA ILE A 106 11.06 5.85 11.00
C ILE A 106 11.33 4.88 12.15
N GLU A 107 11.30 3.57 11.93
CA GLU A 107 11.76 2.62 12.95
C GLU A 107 13.23 2.86 13.32
N ASN A 108 14.07 3.14 12.32
CA ASN A 108 15.46 3.48 12.54
C ASN A 108 15.61 4.84 13.24
N ALA A 109 14.81 5.84 12.87
CA ALA A 109 14.79 7.14 13.54
C ALA A 109 14.39 7.02 15.02
N LYS A 110 13.30 6.29 15.34
CA LYS A 110 12.87 6.04 16.72
C LYS A 110 13.92 5.29 17.54
N LYS A 111 14.63 4.34 16.93
CA LYS A 111 15.76 3.63 17.60
C LYS A 111 16.92 4.58 17.88
N ASN A 112 17.21 5.51 16.98
CA ASN A 112 18.26 6.50 17.16
C ASN A 112 17.88 7.55 18.22
N GLU A 113 16.64 8.04 18.23
CA GLU A 113 16.14 8.96 19.25
C GLU A 113 16.19 8.36 20.66
N LYS A 114 15.82 7.08 20.81
CA LYS A 114 15.95 6.35 22.09
C LYS A 114 17.40 6.22 22.55
N LYS A 115 18.34 6.03 21.62
CA LYS A 115 19.78 5.99 21.95
C LYS A 115 20.29 7.36 22.39
N ILE A 116 19.84 8.43 21.72
CA ILE A 116 20.23 9.81 22.06
C ILE A 116 19.65 10.22 23.43
N MET A 117 18.39 9.89 23.72
CA MET A 117 17.75 10.16 25.03
C MET A 117 18.39 9.39 26.21
N GLY A 118 19.10 8.28 25.94
CA GLY A 118 19.83 7.52 26.97
C GLY A 118 21.28 7.97 27.17
N THR A 119 21.76 8.98 26.44
CA THR A 119 23.16 9.42 26.49
C THR A 119 23.24 10.82 27.10
N ASN A 120 24.05 10.99 28.15
CA ASN A 120 24.35 12.33 28.70
C ASN A 120 24.89 13.24 27.58
N PRO A 121 24.48 14.52 27.55
CA PRO A 121 24.93 15.45 26.51
C PRO A 121 26.46 15.59 26.56
N ILE A 122 27.08 15.62 25.38
CA ILE A 122 28.52 15.84 25.23
C ILE A 122 28.81 17.27 25.70
N THR A 123 29.47 17.40 26.84
CA THR A 123 30.07 18.67 27.28
C THR A 123 31.24 18.98 26.36
N VAL A 124 30.99 19.83 25.36
CA VAL A 124 32.06 20.39 24.54
C VAL A 124 32.87 21.31 25.45
N LYS A 125 34.10 20.93 25.80
CA LYS A 125 35.06 21.85 26.44
C LYS A 125 35.51 22.83 25.37
N GLU A 126 35.11 24.08 25.52
CA GLU A 126 35.69 25.21 24.79
C GLU A 126 37.19 25.27 25.09
N LEU A 127 38.00 25.34 24.02
CA LEU A 127 39.44 25.57 24.05
C LEU A 127 39.74 27.07 24.15
#